data_AF-A0A3S0MNB2-F1
#
_entry.id   AF-A0A3S0MNB2-F1
#
_cell.length_a   1.000
_cell.length_b   1.000
_cell.length_c   1.000
_cell.angle_alpha   90.00
_cell.angle_beta   90.00
_cell.angle_gamma   90.00
#
_symmetry.space_group_name_H-M   'P 1'
#
loop_
_entity.id
_entity.type
_entity.pdbx_description
1 polymer ?
#
loop_
_entity_poly.entity_id
_entity_poly.type
_entity_poly.pdbx_seq_one_letter_code
_entity_poly.pdbx_strand_id
1 'polypeptide(L)'
;MIRLLLLTLSLFSVPCLANIITTPAKPVIGINASESAKRVCYYQDQAYSDGAILQVGEHYMVCKEANDFETNGALKWVQLGSEAVPAQEEIEQTPKAGKRYSVN
;
A
#
# COMPACT_ATOMS: atom_id res chain seq x y z
N MET A 1 61.66 29.71 35.27
CA MET A 1 61.26 29.11 33.97
C MET A 1 59.84 28.55 33.99
N ILE A 2 59.45 27.74 34.99
CA ILE A 2 58.10 27.12 35.04
C ILE A 2 56.92 28.12 35.12
N ARG A 3 57.11 29.26 35.79
CA ARG A 3 56.08 30.32 35.87
C ARG A 3 55.86 31.07 34.55
N LEU A 4 56.91 31.17 33.72
CA LEU A 4 56.82 31.79 32.40
C LEU A 4 56.06 30.86 31.44
N LEU A 5 56.29 29.54 31.56
CA LEU A 5 55.62 28.51 30.77
C LEU A 5 54.11 28.44 31.02
N LEU A 6 53.69 28.60 32.29
CA LEU A 6 52.26 28.60 32.66
C LEU A 6 51.51 29.83 32.12
N LEU A 7 52.19 30.98 32.05
CA LEU A 7 51.63 32.23 31.54
C LEU A 7 51.46 32.21 30.02
N THR A 8 52.34 31.50 29.30
CA THR A 8 52.19 31.32 27.85
C THR A 8 51.07 30.36 27.47
N LEU A 9 50.71 29.41 28.36
CA LEU A 9 49.67 28.40 28.08
C LEU A 9 48.25 28.97 28.20
N SER A 10 48.03 29.99 29.04
CA SER A 10 46.69 30.61 29.21
C SER A 10 46.27 31.49 28.03
N LEU A 11 47.20 31.89 27.16
CA LEU A 11 46.93 32.73 25.99
C LEU A 11 46.41 31.94 24.77
N PHE A 12 46.41 30.61 24.82
CA PHE A 12 46.01 29.72 23.72
C PHE A 12 44.55 29.25 23.79
N SER A 13 43.65 30.07 24.32
CA SER A 13 42.20 29.79 24.35
C SER A 13 41.56 30.14 22.99
N VAL A 14 41.33 29.13 22.14
CA VAL A 14 40.58 29.29 20.88
C VAL A 14 39.07 29.28 21.18
N PRO A 15 38.30 30.29 20.76
CA PRO A 15 36.85 30.27 20.91
C PRO A 15 36.23 29.20 20.00
N CYS A 16 35.40 28.33 20.58
CA CYS A 16 34.63 27.35 19.82
C CYS A 16 33.36 28.05 19.30
N LEU A 17 33.30 28.30 17.99
CA LEU A 17 32.09 28.81 17.34
C LEU A 17 31.17 27.63 16.99
N ALA A 18 30.02 27.55 17.66
CA ALA A 18 28.99 26.57 17.35
C ALA A 18 28.17 27.03 16.15
N ASN A 19 28.06 26.19 15.12
CA ASN A 19 27.22 26.46 13.97
C ASN A 19 25.76 26.10 14.31
N ILE A 20 24.88 27.10 14.40
CA ILE A 20 23.46 26.89 14.73
C ILE A 20 22.68 26.76 13.43
N ILE A 21 22.28 25.53 13.11
CA ILE A 21 21.36 25.26 12.00
C ILE A 21 19.95 25.46 12.53
N THR A 22 19.33 26.58 12.14
CA THR A 22 17.90 26.82 12.44
C THR A 22 17.08 25.87 11.55
N THR A 23 16.47 24.85 12.14
CA THR A 23 15.50 24.03 11.42
C THR A 23 14.19 24.81 11.32
N PRO A 24 13.56 24.90 10.14
CA PRO A 24 12.29 25.60 9.98
C PRO A 24 11.23 25.03 10.94
N ALA A 25 10.50 25.91 11.62
CA ALA A 25 9.54 25.56 12.68
C ALA A 25 8.32 24.75 12.19
N LYS A 26 8.19 24.51 10.88
CA LYS A 26 7.07 23.79 10.27
C LYS A 26 7.60 22.74 9.30
N PRO A 27 7.32 21.45 9.53
CA PRO A 27 7.66 20.42 8.55
C PRO A 27 6.85 20.65 7.27
N VAL A 28 7.51 20.55 6.12
CA VAL A 28 6.86 20.53 4.80
C VAL A 28 6.47 19.07 4.51
N ILE A 29 5.18 18.76 4.61
CA ILE A 29 4.66 17.44 4.24
C ILE A 29 4.42 17.44 2.72
N GLY A 30 5.34 16.84 1.97
CA GLY A 30 5.16 16.60 0.54
C GLY A 30 4.52 15.24 0.31
N ILE A 31 3.29 15.21 -0.22
CA ILE A 31 2.71 13.98 -0.76
C ILE A 31 3.19 13.79 -2.20
N ASN A 32 3.73 12.62 -2.52
CA ASN A 32 4.05 12.28 -3.90
C ASN A 32 2.76 11.84 -4.61
N ALA A 33 2.07 12.78 -5.25
CA ALA A 33 0.80 12.52 -5.92
C ALA A 33 0.89 11.39 -6.96
N SER A 34 2.06 11.22 -7.58
CA SER A 34 2.31 10.16 -8.57
C SER A 34 2.25 8.74 -7.99
N GLU A 35 2.46 8.58 -6.69
CA GLU A 35 2.37 7.29 -6.00
C GLU A 35 0.98 7.03 -5.42
N SER A 36 0.26 8.08 -5.03
CA SER A 36 -1.09 7.97 -4.45
C SER A 36 -2.18 7.52 -5.43
N ALA A 37 -1.97 7.69 -6.74
CA ALA A 37 -2.96 7.40 -7.78
C ALA A 37 -2.68 6.12 -8.60
N LYS A 38 -1.72 5.29 -8.18
CA LYS A 38 -1.37 4.06 -8.91
C LYS A 38 -2.45 2.99 -8.71
N ARG A 39 -2.90 2.38 -9.80
CA ARG A 39 -3.78 1.20 -9.79
C ARG A 39 -2.97 -0.04 -9.44
N VAL A 40 -2.78 -0.30 -8.16
CA VAL A 40 -1.98 -1.42 -7.64
C VAL A 40 -2.64 -2.01 -6.39
N CYS A 41 -2.43 -3.30 -6.16
CA CYS A 41 -2.72 -3.91 -4.86
C CYS A 41 -1.46 -3.84 -3.99
N TYR A 42 -1.62 -3.44 -2.72
CA TYR A 42 -0.51 -3.38 -1.78
C TYR A 42 -0.46 -4.63 -0.90
N TYR A 43 0.75 -5.14 -0.65
CA TYR A 43 1.02 -6.16 0.35
C TYR A 43 2.48 -6.05 0.83
N GLN A 44 2.71 -6.03 2.15
CA GLN A 44 4.03 -5.85 2.76
C GLN A 44 4.84 -4.70 2.15
N ASP A 45 4.23 -3.51 2.07
CA ASP A 45 4.83 -2.28 1.49
C ASP A 45 5.28 -2.40 0.02
N GLN A 46 4.84 -3.45 -0.69
CA GLN A 46 5.09 -3.65 -2.12
C GLN A 46 3.81 -3.46 -2.92
N ALA A 47 3.97 -2.85 -4.09
CA ALA A 47 2.89 -2.61 -5.06
C ALA A 47 2.88 -3.69 -6.14
N TYR A 48 1.73 -4.30 -6.38
CA TYR A 48 1.50 -5.33 -7.38
C TYR A 48 0.52 -4.85 -8.44
N SER A 49 0.82 -5.12 -9.72
CA SER A 49 -0.07 -4.78 -10.83
C SER A 49 -1.22 -5.77 -10.98
N ASP A 50 -2.19 -5.42 -11.82
CA ASP A 50 -3.24 -6.33 -12.27
C ASP A 50 -2.65 -7.66 -12.79
N GLY A 51 -3.30 -8.77 -12.44
CA GLY A 51 -2.89 -10.13 -12.76
C GLY A 51 -1.78 -10.71 -11.87
N ALA A 52 -1.20 -9.93 -10.96
CA ALA A 52 -0.17 -10.43 -10.05
C ALA A 52 -0.75 -11.48 -9.09
N ILE A 53 -0.04 -12.59 -8.92
CA ILE A 53 -0.41 -13.68 -8.01
C ILE A 53 0.51 -13.67 -6.80
N LEU A 54 -0.09 -13.73 -5.61
CA LEU A 54 0.58 -13.70 -4.33
C LEU A 54 0.10 -14.89 -3.48
N GLN A 55 1.05 -15.59 -2.84
CA GLN A 55 0.74 -16.60 -1.84
C GLN A 55 0.88 -16.01 -0.43
N VAL A 56 -0.17 -16.12 0.38
CA VAL A 56 -0.19 -15.70 1.78
C VAL A 56 -0.59 -16.91 2.63
N GLY A 57 0.42 -17.55 3.23
CA GLY A 57 0.25 -18.84 3.90
C GLY A 57 -0.19 -19.91 2.90
N GLU A 58 -1.37 -20.50 3.14
CA GLU A 58 -1.97 -21.54 2.29
C GLU A 58 -2.94 -20.98 1.22
N HIS A 59 -3.10 -19.65 1.15
CA HIS A 59 -4.02 -19.01 0.21
C HIS A 59 -3.27 -18.35 -0.95
N TYR A 60 -3.77 -18.58 -2.16
CA TYR A 60 -3.36 -17.84 -3.34
C TYR A 60 -4.33 -16.68 -3.58
N MET A 61 -3.79 -15.51 -3.90
CA MET A 61 -4.57 -14.32 -4.23
C MET A 61 -4.09 -13.74 -5.56
N VAL A 62 -5.01 -13.17 -6.33
CA VAL A 62 -4.73 -12.42 -7.56
C VAL A 62 -5.16 -10.97 -7.35
N CYS A 63 -4.31 -10.04 -7.78
CA CYS A 63 -4.70 -8.64 -7.88
C CYS A 63 -5.55 -8.47 -9.14
N LYS A 64 -6.84 -8.13 -8.98
CA LYS A 64 -7.80 -8.01 -10.08
C LYS A 64 -8.70 -6.78 -9.88
N GLU A 65 -9.46 -6.37 -10.88
CA GLU A 65 -10.45 -5.30 -10.77
C GLU A 65 -11.40 -5.52 -9.59
N ALA A 66 -11.70 -4.44 -8.86
CA ALA A 66 -12.64 -4.48 -7.74
C ALA A 66 -14.08 -4.71 -8.22
N ASN A 67 -14.40 -4.17 -9.41
CA ASN A 67 -15.70 -4.18 -10.04
C ASN A 67 -15.56 -4.64 -11.50
N ASP A 68 -16.43 -5.53 -11.94
CA ASP A 68 -16.40 -6.06 -13.31
C ASP A 68 -16.95 -5.08 -14.37
N PHE A 69 -17.60 -4.00 -13.92
CA PHE A 69 -18.18 -2.96 -14.78
C PHE A 69 -17.24 -1.76 -15.01
N GLU A 70 -16.06 -1.75 -14.38
CA GLU A 70 -15.09 -0.65 -14.49
C GLU A 70 -13.73 -1.16 -15.00
N THR A 71 -13.37 -0.82 -16.24
CA THR A 71 -12.04 -1.16 -16.81
C THR A 71 -10.89 -0.37 -16.19
N ASN A 72 -11.20 0.79 -15.58
CA ASN A 72 -10.22 1.69 -14.95
C ASN A 72 -10.42 1.86 -13.45
N GLY A 73 -11.22 0.97 -12.83
CA GLY A 73 -11.50 1.01 -11.39
C GLY A 73 -10.31 0.59 -10.52
N ALA A 74 -10.50 0.68 -9.21
CA ALA A 74 -9.52 0.21 -8.22
C ALA A 74 -9.27 -1.29 -8.35
N LEU A 75 -8.07 -1.75 -7.94
CA LEU A 75 -7.74 -3.17 -7.88
C LEU A 75 -7.90 -3.69 -6.45
N LYS A 76 -8.23 -4.98 -6.30
CA LYS A 76 -8.34 -5.67 -5.01
C LYS A 76 -7.71 -7.06 -5.09
N TRP A 77 -7.35 -7.59 -3.92
CA TRP A 77 -6.95 -8.99 -3.80
C TRP A 77 -8.19 -9.90 -3.85
N VAL A 78 -8.16 -10.91 -4.71
CA VAL A 78 -9.19 -11.94 -4.86
C VAL A 78 -8.55 -13.30 -4.64
N GLN A 79 -9.12 -14.17 -3.81
CA GLN A 79 -8.57 -15.50 -3.57
C GLN A 79 -8.77 -16.41 -4.79
N LEU A 80 -7.71 -17.12 -5.21
CA LEU A 80 -7.82 -18.20 -6.19
C LEU A 80 -8.26 -19.47 -5.47
N GLY A 81 -9.33 -20.09 -5.95
CA GLY A 81 -9.84 -21.36 -5.41
C GLY A 81 -11.10 -21.24 -4.56
N SER A 82 -11.46 -20.03 -4.12
CA SER A 82 -12.87 -19.70 -4.00
C SER A 82 -13.36 -19.41 -5.42
N GLU A 83 -13.93 -20.41 -6.09
CA GLU A 83 -14.96 -20.08 -7.08
C GLU A 83 -15.82 -18.98 -6.45
N ALA A 84 -16.06 -17.91 -7.19
CA ALA A 84 -17.07 -16.95 -6.82
C ALA A 84 -18.30 -17.77 -6.40
N VAL A 85 -18.64 -17.75 -5.11
CA VAL A 85 -20.04 -17.78 -4.73
C VAL A 85 -20.45 -16.35 -5.01
N PRO A 86 -20.99 -16.02 -6.20
CA PRO A 86 -21.69 -14.75 -6.35
C PRO A 86 -22.68 -14.68 -5.20
N ALA A 87 -22.76 -13.51 -4.57
CA ALA A 87 -23.82 -13.20 -3.61
C ALA A 87 -25.12 -13.78 -4.17
N GLN A 88 -25.74 -14.68 -3.42
CA GLN A 88 -26.93 -15.38 -3.85
C GLN A 88 -27.98 -14.35 -4.26
N GLU A 89 -28.28 -14.27 -5.56
CA GLU A 89 -29.62 -13.94 -5.97
C GLU A 89 -30.52 -15.03 -5.38
N GLU A 90 -31.43 -14.63 -4.50
CA GLU A 90 -32.49 -15.47 -3.98
C GLU A 90 -33.36 -15.93 -5.15
N ILE A 91 -33.00 -17.06 -5.75
CA ILE A 91 -33.85 -17.75 -6.73
C ILE A 91 -34.97 -18.39 -5.91
N GLU A 92 -36.10 -17.70 -5.86
CA GLU A 92 -37.37 -18.24 -5.43
C GLU A 92 -37.66 -19.55 -6.18
N GLN A 93 -37.48 -20.67 -5.47
CA GLN A 93 -37.75 -22.02 -5.96
C GLN A 93 -39.26 -22.22 -6.12
N THR A 94 -39.81 -21.73 -7.22
CA THR A 94 -41.05 -22.29 -7.76
C THR A 94 -40.73 -23.62 -8.44
N PRO A 95 -41.41 -24.73 -8.10
CA PRO A 95 -41.09 -26.04 -8.64
C PRO A 95 -41.43 -26.07 -10.14
N LYS A 96 -40.41 -26.33 -10.99
CA LYS A 96 -40.58 -26.49 -12.43
C LYS A 96 -41.48 -27.68 -12.73
N ALA A 97 -42.74 -27.42 -13.09
CA ALA A 97 -43.61 -28.39 -13.74
C ALA A 97 -42.95 -28.87 -15.04
N GLY A 98 -42.73 -30.19 -15.16
CA GLY A 98 -42.14 -30.81 -16.33
C GLY A 98 -42.96 -30.54 -17.59
N LYS A 99 -42.30 -30.09 -18.66
CA LYS A 99 -42.93 -29.94 -19.98
C LYS A 99 -43.22 -31.33 -20.56
N ARG A 100 -44.50 -31.74 -20.55
CA ARG A 100 -45.02 -32.79 -21.44
C ARG A 100 -45.27 -32.15 -22.80
N TYR A 101 -44.56 -32.60 -23.84
CA TYR A 101 -44.87 -32.22 -25.21
C TYR A 101 -46.13 -32.96 -25.65
N SER A 102 -47.17 -32.21 -26.04
CA SER A 102 -48.38 -32.74 -26.65
C SER A 102 -48.13 -32.95 -28.14
N VAL A 103 -48.21 -34.20 -28.60
CA VAL A 103 -48.24 -34.53 -30.02
C VAL A 103 -49.71 -34.62 -30.40
N ASN A 104 -50.14 -33.80 -31.36
CA ASN A 104 -51.38 -34.00 -32.11
C ASN A 104 -51.07 -33.81 -33.58
#